data_AF-A0A0W0VNU2-F1
#
_entry.id   AF-A0A0W0VNU2-F1
#
_cell.length_a   1.000
_cell.length_b   1.000
_cell.length_c   1.000
_cell.angle_alpha   90.00
_cell.angle_beta   90.00
_cell.angle_gamma   90.00
#
_symmetry.space_group_name_H-M   'P 1'
#
loop_
_entity.id
_entity.type
_entity.pdbx_description
1 polymer ?
#
loop_
_entity_poly.entity_id
_entity_poly.type
_entity_poly.pdbx_seq_one_letter_code
_entity_poly.pdbx_strand_id
1 'polypeptide(L)'
;MDRQKGFSLAEVLISLLLMSTASLALLQQQWQANQLLNQITRQTNTLLQLDNASEQYLYDANHRQIDNGFSLIRKKLKTTVKLGIQCKFSLPDECRLSRELRLYERET
;
A
#
# COMPACT_ATOMS: atom_id res chain seq x y z
N MET A 1 -61.50 -2.24 16.56
CA MET A 1 -61.10 -0.99 17.24
C MET A 1 -59.60 -0.85 17.10
N ASP A 2 -59.18 -0.21 16.02
CA ASP A 2 -57.79 -0.09 15.62
C ASP A 2 -57.05 0.93 16.50
N ARG A 3 -56.11 0.43 17.32
CA ARG A 3 -55.14 1.27 18.02
C ARG A 3 -54.05 1.67 17.03
N GLN A 4 -54.31 2.70 16.23
CA GLN A 4 -53.23 3.39 15.52
C GLN A 4 -52.40 4.16 16.56
N LYS A 5 -51.40 3.49 17.14
CA LYS A 5 -50.34 4.13 17.92
C LYS A 5 -49.40 4.80 16.92
N GLY A 6 -49.53 6.11 16.75
CA GLY A 6 -48.53 6.91 16.04
C GLY A 6 -47.18 6.86 16.77
N PHE A 7 -46.09 7.05 16.02
CA PHE A 7 -44.75 7.14 16.60
C PHE A 7 -44.68 8.31 17.58
N SER A 8 -44.10 8.06 18.75
CA SER A 8 -43.79 9.13 19.69
C SER A 8 -42.62 9.97 19.17
N LEU A 9 -42.65 11.29 19.39
CA LEU A 9 -41.54 12.18 19.03
C LEU A 9 -40.19 11.68 19.57
N ALA A 10 -40.19 11.13 20.79
CA ALA A 10 -38.99 10.58 21.41
C ALA A 10 -38.44 9.37 20.64
N GLU A 11 -39.30 8.48 20.14
CA GLU A 11 -38.89 7.32 19.33
C GLU A 11 -38.24 7.79 18.03
N VAL A 12 -38.86 8.77 17.35
CA VAL A 12 -38.30 9.34 16.11
C VAL A 12 -36.95 9.99 16.35
N LEU A 13 -36.79 10.75 17.44
CA LEU A 13 -35.52 11.38 17.79
C LEU A 13 -34.43 10.35 18.12
N ILE A 14 -34.77 9.29 18.86
CA ILE A 14 -33.84 8.20 19.17
C ILE A 14 -33.42 7.48 17.88
N SER A 15 -34.38 7.15 17.01
CA SER A 15 -34.07 6.52 15.71
C SER A 15 -33.19 7.42 14.85
N LEU A 16 -33.48 8.71 14.78
CA LEU A 16 -32.68 9.67 14.01
C LEU A 16 -31.27 9.81 14.57
N LEU A 17 -31.13 9.84 15.90
CA LEU A 17 -29.84 9.89 16.57
C LEU A 17 -29.02 8.64 16.25
N LEU A 18 -29.62 7.45 16.39
CA LEU A 18 -28.97 6.16 16.10
C LEU A 18 -28.57 6.06 14.63
N MET A 19 -29.43 6.49 13.71
CA MET A 19 -29.13 6.45 12.29
C MET A 19 -27.99 7.41 11.94
N SER A 20 -27.96 8.59 12.56
CA SER A 20 -26.90 9.58 12.35
C SER A 20 -25.56 9.11 12.93
N THR A 21 -25.55 8.55 14.14
CA THR A 21 -24.32 8.04 14.77
C THR A 21 -23.78 6.82 14.02
N ALA A 22 -24.66 5.89 13.61
CA ALA A 22 -24.26 4.75 12.78
C ALA A 22 -23.68 5.20 11.44
N SER A 23 -24.33 6.17 10.76
CA SER A 23 -23.82 6.71 9.49
C SER A 23 -22.45 7.36 9.64
N LEU A 24 -22.25 8.13 10.72
CA LEU A 24 -20.99 8.80 10.99
C LEU A 24 -19.87 7.80 11.32
N ALA A 25 -20.19 6.77 12.13
CA ALA A 25 -19.26 5.70 12.45
C ALA A 25 -18.82 4.92 11.20
N LEU A 26 -19.76 4.61 10.30
CA LEU A 26 -19.46 3.94 9.03
C LEU A 26 -18.59 4.81 8.12
N LEU A 27 -18.85 6.11 8.04
CA LEU A 27 -18.00 7.04 7.27
C LEU A 27 -16.57 7.09 7.83
N GLN A 28 -16.44 7.15 9.15
CA GLN A 28 -15.13 7.12 9.80
C GLN A 28 -14.40 5.81 9.55
N GLN A 29 -15.09 4.68 9.65
CA GLN A 29 -14.53 3.36 9.36
C GLN A 29 -14.09 3.25 7.89
N GLN A 30 -14.91 3.72 6.95
CA GLN A 30 -14.59 3.71 5.52
C GLN A 30 -13.33 4.52 5.22
N TRP A 31 -13.19 5.68 5.87
CA TRP A 31 -12.02 6.53 5.69
C TRP A 31 -10.75 5.84 6.20
N GLN A 32 -10.78 5.25 7.40
CA GLN A 32 -9.64 4.51 7.95
C GLN A 32 -9.25 3.31 7.08
N ALA A 33 -10.25 2.55 6.60
CA ALA A 33 -10.02 1.42 5.70
C ALA A 33 -9.35 1.87 4.39
N ASN A 34 -9.80 2.96 3.80
CA ASN A 34 -9.21 3.53 2.59
C ASN A 34 -7.75 3.96 2.81
N GLN A 35 -7.42 4.54 3.97
CA GLN A 35 -6.04 4.88 4.30
C GLN A 35 -5.15 3.66 4.38
N LEU A 36 -5.60 2.60 5.07
CA LEU A 36 -4.87 1.35 5.20
C LEU A 36 -4.66 0.68 3.83
N LEU A 37 -5.70 0.62 3.00
CA LEU A 37 -5.60 0.08 1.65
C LEU A 37 -4.59 0.85 0.80
N ASN A 38 -4.62 2.19 0.85
CA ASN A 38 -3.65 3.01 0.15
C ASN A 38 -2.21 2.73 0.61
N GLN A 39 -1.99 2.53 1.91
CA GLN A 39 -0.67 2.19 2.45
C GLN A 39 -0.20 0.82 1.93
N ILE A 40 -1.06 -0.20 1.98
CA ILE A 40 -0.76 -1.55 1.50
C ILE A 40 -0.46 -1.50 0.00
N THR A 41 -1.28 -0.84 -0.82
CA THR A 41 -1.06 -0.72 -2.26
C THR A 41 0.30 -0.09 -2.57
N ARG A 42 0.70 0.96 -1.86
CA ARG A 42 2.03 1.57 -2.03
C ARG A 42 3.15 0.60 -1.68
N GLN A 43 3.04 -0.12 -0.56
CA GLN A 43 4.04 -1.10 -0.14
C GLN A 43 4.15 -2.26 -1.13
N THR A 44 3.03 -2.83 -1.56
CA THR A 44 2.98 -3.91 -2.56
C THR A 44 3.58 -3.46 -3.88
N ASN A 45 3.25 -2.26 -4.38
CA ASN A 45 3.86 -1.72 -5.60
C ASN A 45 5.37 -1.57 -5.46
N THR A 46 5.86 -1.09 -4.32
CA THR A 46 7.31 -0.96 -4.07
C THR A 46 8.01 -2.32 -4.07
N LEU A 47 7.39 -3.34 -3.46
CA LEU A 47 7.90 -4.71 -3.46
C LEU A 47 7.93 -5.30 -4.87
N LEU A 48 6.85 -5.16 -5.64
CA LEU A 48 6.77 -5.64 -7.03
C LEU A 48 7.85 -4.99 -7.91
N GLN A 49 8.07 -3.69 -7.76
CA GLN A 49 9.15 -3.00 -8.49
C GLN A 49 10.53 -3.56 -8.11
N LEU A 50 10.74 -3.90 -6.83
CA LEU A 50 12.02 -4.44 -6.36
C LEU A 50 12.24 -5.87 -6.86
N ASP A 51 11.19 -6.69 -6.86
CA ASP A 51 11.21 -8.04 -7.42
C ASP A 51 11.51 -7.99 -8.92
N ASN A 52 10.78 -7.18 -9.68
CA ASN A 52 11.04 -6.98 -11.11
C ASN A 52 12.47 -6.50 -11.39
N ALA A 53 12.96 -5.51 -10.63
CA ALA A 53 14.32 -5.01 -10.79
C ALA A 53 15.37 -6.08 -10.43
N SER A 54 15.08 -6.96 -9.47
CA SER A 54 15.95 -8.06 -9.09
C SER A 54 16.02 -9.15 -10.15
N GLU A 55 14.89 -9.52 -10.75
CA GLU A 55 14.83 -10.48 -11.85
C GLU A 55 15.52 -9.94 -13.10
N GLN A 56 15.23 -8.70 -13.49
CA GLN A 56 15.93 -8.04 -14.61
C GLN A 56 17.44 -8.03 -14.41
N TYR A 57 17.90 -7.81 -13.17
CA TYR A 57 19.32 -7.85 -12.84
C TYR A 57 19.92 -9.26 -12.96
N LEU A 58 19.20 -10.31 -12.57
CA LEU A 58 19.66 -11.70 -12.67
C LEU A 58 19.69 -12.22 -14.12
N TYR A 59 18.76 -11.76 -14.96
CA TYR A 59 18.65 -12.20 -16.36
C TYR A 59 19.45 -11.32 -17.35
N ASP A 60 20.23 -10.36 -16.86
CA ASP A 60 20.93 -9.35 -17.69
C ASP A 60 20.01 -8.67 -18.72
N ALA A 61 18.72 -8.57 -18.37
CA ALA A 61 17.75 -7.92 -19.21
C ALA A 61 18.00 -6.41 -19.12
N ASN A 62 18.50 -5.82 -20.21
CA ASN A 62 18.83 -4.40 -20.32
C ASN A 62 17.61 -3.45 -20.16
N HIS A 63 16.41 -3.98 -19.94
CA HIS A 63 15.18 -3.21 -19.79
C HIS A 63 15.01 -2.67 -18.37
N ARG A 64 15.45 -1.42 -18.15
CA ARG A 64 15.20 -0.66 -16.91
C ARG A 64 13.79 -0.07 -16.91
N GLN A 65 12.76 -0.90 -17.02
CA GLN A 65 11.39 -0.39 -16.93
C GLN A 65 11.00 -0.28 -15.46
N ILE A 66 11.38 0.85 -14.87
CA ILE A 66 11.02 1.22 -13.50
C ILE A 66 9.98 2.31 -13.63
N ASP A 67 8.86 2.14 -12.94
CA ASP A 67 7.80 3.13 -12.96
C ASP A 67 8.34 4.49 -12.47
N ASN A 68 7.86 5.57 -13.09
CA ASN A 68 8.35 6.94 -12.90
C ASN A 68 8.29 7.39 -11.43
N GLY A 69 7.42 6.78 -10.63
CA GLY A 69 7.29 6.99 -9.18
C GLY A 69 8.47 6.48 -8.33
N PHE A 70 9.39 5.68 -8.89
CA PHE A 70 10.44 5.01 -8.14
C PHE A 70 11.85 5.34 -8.67
N SER A 71 12.83 5.29 -7.78
CA SER A 71 14.25 5.36 -8.09
C SER A 71 14.96 4.09 -7.63
N LEU A 72 15.87 3.60 -8.46
CA LEU A 72 16.65 2.40 -8.19
C LEU A 72 18.06 2.76 -7.76
N ILE A 73 18.43 2.26 -6.59
CA ILE A 73 19.75 2.39 -6.00
C ILE A 73 20.45 1.04 -6.15
N ARG A 74 21.56 1.01 -6.89
CA ARG A 74 22.39 -0.19 -7.01
C ARG A 74 23.71 0.06 -6.29
N LYS A 75 24.10 -0.86 -5.42
CA LYS A 75 25.44 -0.88 -4.82
C LYS A 75 26.06 -2.25 -5.06
N LYS A 76 27.10 -2.30 -5.87
CA LYS A 76 27.90 -3.50 -6.09
C LYS A 76 28.88 -3.65 -4.93
N LEU A 77 28.81 -4.78 -4.23
CA LEU A 77 29.82 -5.24 -3.29
C LEU A 77 30.64 -6.35 -3.96
N LYS A 78 31.65 -6.89 -3.26
CA LYS A 78 32.60 -7.87 -3.81
C LYS A 78 31.92 -9.05 -4.52
N THR A 79 31.02 -9.76 -3.82
CA THR A 79 30.32 -10.96 -4.32
C THR A 79 28.79 -10.82 -4.28
N THR A 80 28.29 -9.66 -3.85
CA THR A 80 26.87 -9.39 -3.67
C THR A 80 26.50 -8.06 -4.29
N VAL A 81 25.25 -7.94 -4.73
CA VAL A 81 24.70 -6.70 -5.26
C VAL A 81 23.52 -6.32 -4.41
N LYS A 82 23.59 -5.15 -3.79
CA LYS A 82 22.46 -4.58 -3.06
C LYS A 82 21.63 -3.74 -4.02
N LEU A 83 20.42 -4.20 -4.28
CA LEU A 83 19.40 -3.46 -5.02
C LEU A 83 18.47 -2.82 -4.01
N GLY A 84 18.25 -1.51 -4.14
CA GLY A 84 17.28 -0.78 -3.35
C GLY A 84 16.32 0.00 -4.24
N ILE A 85 15.07 0.09 -3.83
CA ILE A 85 14.07 0.96 -4.44
C ILE A 85 13.64 2.00 -3.43
N GLN A 86 13.48 3.22 -3.92
CA GLN A 86 13.00 4.36 -3.16
C GLN A 86 11.88 5.06 -3.93
N CYS A 87 10.77 5.40 -3.25
CA CYS A 87 9.74 6.24 -3.83
C CYS A 87 10.28 7.67 -4.05
N LYS A 88 10.00 8.30 -5.19
CA LYS A 88 10.39 9.69 -5.47
C LYS A 88 9.52 10.73 -4.75
N PHE A 89 8.26 10.39 -4.51
CA PHE A 89 7.23 11.34 -4.05
C PHE A 89 6.81 11.17 -2.58
N SER A 90 7.42 10.25 -1.84
CA SER A 90 7.12 9.99 -0.41
C SER A 90 8.33 10.29 0.46
N LEU A 91 8.11 10.56 1.76
CA LEU A 91 9.18 10.70 2.74
C LEU A 91 10.13 9.49 2.67
N PRO A 92 11.46 9.72 2.71
CA PRO A 92 12.47 8.72 2.36
C PRO A 92 12.50 7.49 3.27
N ASP A 93 11.94 7.58 4.49
CA ASP A 93 11.89 6.47 5.45
C ASP A 93 10.64 5.60 5.32
N GLU A 94 9.60 6.05 4.61
CA GLU A 94 8.32 5.34 4.53
C GLU A 94 8.26 4.34 3.37
N CYS A 95 9.11 4.52 2.35
CA CYS A 95 9.15 3.72 1.14
C CYS A 95 10.59 3.51 0.67
N ARG A 96 11.39 2.81 1.48
CA ARG A 96 12.72 2.37 1.10
C ARG A 96 12.88 0.88 1.40
N LEU A 97 12.99 0.09 0.33
CA LEU A 97 13.21 -1.34 0.41
C LEU A 97 14.54 -1.67 -0.25
N SER A 98 15.29 -2.59 0.34
CA SER A 98 16.53 -3.09 -0.25
C SER A 98 16.65 -4.59 -0.10
N ARG A 99 17.06 -5.26 -1.18
CA ARG A 99 17.36 -6.68 -1.22
C ARG A 99 18.82 -6.87 -1.63
N GLU A 100 19.48 -7.81 -0.98
CA GLU A 100 20.83 -8.24 -1.33
C GLU A 100 20.73 -9.50 -2.21
N LEU A 101 21.33 -9.43 -3.40
CA LEU A 101 21.45 -10.55 -4.32
C LEU A 101 22.86 -11.12 -4.21
N ARG A 102 22.96 -12.44 -4.07
CA ARG A 102 24.23 -13.16 -4.19
C ARG A 102 24.44 -13.52 -5.64
N LEU A 103 25.53 -13.05 -6.23
CA LEU A 103 25.91 -13.45 -7.58
C LEU A 103 26.58 -14.82 -7.46
N TYR A 104 25.90 -15.86 -7.93
CA TYR A 104 26.56 -17.13 -8.19
C TYR A 104 27.24 -17.01 -9.56
N GLU A 105 28.57 -17.08 -9.59
CA GLU A 105 29.31 -17.23 -10.84
C GLU A 105 28.77 -18.49 -11.52
N ARG A 106 28.21 -18.30 -12.72
CA ARG A 106 27.81 -19.40 -13.58
C ARG A 106 29.14 -19.99 -14.07
N GLU A 107 29.60 -21.08 -13.46
CA GLU A 107 30.72 -21.87 -13.97
C GLU A 107 30.37 -22.29 -15.41
N THR A 108 31.05 -21.68 -16.37
CA THR A 108 31.05 -22.04 -17.80
C THR A 108 32.06 -23.13 -18.06
#